data_AF-A0A3E0VR86-F1
#
_entry.id   AF-A0A3E0VR86-F1
#
_cell.length_a   1.000
_cell.length_b   1.000
_cell.length_c   1.000
_cell.angle_alpha   90.00
_cell.angle_beta   90.00
_cell.angle_gamma   90.00
#
_symmetry.space_group_name_H-M   'P 1'
#
loop_
_entity.id
_entity.type
_entity.pdbx_description
1 polymer ?
#
loop_
_entity_poly.entity_id
_entity_poly.type
_entity_poly.pdbx_seq_one_letter_code
_entity_poly.pdbx_strand_id
1 'polypeptide(L)'
;MGIFAADLNENAIGVDVTLHLGKTPVGGTLNALAWPMGMVGLVIDGMNLGLPREKPIELTAEGLRDWILVESDPELRGRLLDELGRLEAERVGAE
;
A
#
# COMPACT_ATOMS: atom_id res chain seq x y z
N MET A 1 -8.96 1.45 -9.69
CA MET A 1 -7.96 2.51 -9.48
C MET A 1 -7.05 1.98 -8.40
N GLY A 2 -5.74 1.86 -8.65
CA GLY A 2 -4.81 1.28 -7.67
C GLY A 2 -4.29 2.31 -6.66
N ILE A 3 -3.72 1.83 -5.57
CA ILE A 3 -2.98 2.66 -4.61
C ILE A 3 -1.53 2.79 -5.09
N PHE A 4 -0.99 3.99 -5.04
CA PHE A 4 0.37 4.30 -5.45
C PHE A 4 1.27 4.57 -4.25
N ALA A 5 2.58 4.46 -4.42
CA ALA A 5 3.55 4.79 -3.37
C ALA A 5 3.36 6.22 -2.84
N ALA A 6 2.92 7.16 -3.69
CA ALA A 6 2.61 8.53 -3.31
C ALA A 6 1.41 8.68 -2.35
N ASP A 7 0.52 7.68 -2.31
CA ASP A 7 -0.65 7.68 -1.43
C ASP A 7 -0.31 7.22 -0.01
N LEU A 8 0.83 6.54 0.18
CA LEU A 8 1.29 6.12 1.50
C LEU A 8 1.55 7.33 2.38
N ASN A 9 1.09 7.27 3.62
CA ASN A 9 1.33 8.26 4.65
C ASN A 9 1.60 7.57 5.99
N GLU A 10 1.80 8.33 7.06
CA GLU A 10 2.15 7.77 8.38
C GLU A 10 1.07 6.81 8.93
N ASN A 11 -0.18 6.92 8.50
CA ASN A 11 -1.26 6.00 8.89
C ASN A 11 -1.10 4.60 8.26
N ALA A 12 -0.31 4.47 7.20
CA ALA A 12 -0.01 3.19 6.57
C ALA A 12 1.10 2.40 7.32
N ILE A 13 1.76 2.99 8.32
CA ILE A 13 2.78 2.28 9.11
C ILE A 13 2.11 1.16 9.91
N GLY A 14 2.64 -0.06 9.78
CA GLY A 14 2.07 -1.29 10.34
C GLY A 14 1.23 -2.09 9.35
N VAL A 15 0.99 -1.57 8.14
CA VAL A 15 0.23 -2.25 7.09
C VAL A 15 1.14 -3.20 6.31
N ASP A 16 0.62 -4.39 5.97
CA ASP A 16 1.30 -5.32 5.08
C ASP A 16 1.18 -4.88 3.61
N VAL A 17 2.35 -4.66 3.01
CA VAL A 17 2.48 -4.18 1.63
C VAL A 17 3.29 -5.18 0.80
N THR A 18 2.97 -5.29 -0.48
CA THR A 18 3.74 -6.05 -1.47
C THR A 18 4.06 -5.15 -2.65
N LEU A 19 5.32 -5.20 -3.08
CA LEU A 19 5.86 -4.39 -4.17
C LEU A 19 6.46 -5.29 -5.23
N HIS A 20 6.22 -4.97 -6.50
CA HIS A 20 6.88 -5.66 -7.61
C HIS A 20 8.09 -4.86 -8.11
N LEU A 21 9.28 -5.29 -7.68
CA LEU A 21 10.57 -4.78 -8.17
C LEU A 21 11.01 -5.58 -9.39
N GLY A 22 10.53 -5.16 -10.56
CA GLY A 22 10.70 -5.92 -11.80
C GLY A 22 9.83 -7.17 -11.79
N LYS A 23 10.44 -8.35 -11.66
CA LYS A 23 9.74 -9.65 -11.55
C LYS A 23 9.76 -10.22 -10.12
N THR A 24 10.40 -9.52 -9.18
CA THR A 24 10.58 -10.00 -7.82
C THR A 24 9.54 -9.32 -6.93
N PRO A 25 8.59 -10.07 -6.34
CA PRO A 25 7.74 -9.52 -5.30
C PRO A 25 8.57 -9.35 -4.02
N VAL A 26 8.49 -8.17 -3.42
CA VAL A 26 9.05 -7.84 -2.11
C VAL A 26 7.88 -7.41 -1.24
N GLY A 27 7.55 -8.23 -0.25
CA GLY A 27 6.45 -7.97 0.67
C GLY A 27 6.90 -8.00 2.12
N GLY A 28 6.10 -7.39 2.98
CA GLY A 28 6.33 -7.31 4.43
C GLY A 28 5.54 -6.17 5.06
N THR A 29 5.73 -5.96 6.35
CA THR A 29 5.08 -4.88 7.09
C THR A 29 5.81 -3.56 6.85
N LEU A 30 5.07 -2.50 6.50
CA LEU A 30 5.62 -1.16 6.36
C LEU A 30 5.98 -0.58 7.73
N ASN A 31 7.26 -0.40 8.02
CA ASN A 31 7.74 0.10 9.31
C ASN A 31 8.01 1.61 9.33
N ALA A 32 8.37 2.21 8.18
CA ALA A 32 8.67 3.64 8.10
C ALA A 32 8.58 4.18 6.66
N LEU A 33 8.42 5.49 6.58
CA LEU A 33 8.34 6.26 5.33
C LEU A 33 9.32 7.43 5.33
N ALA A 34 9.84 7.77 4.16
CA ALA A 34 10.65 8.95 3.92
C ALA A 34 10.31 9.55 2.55
N TRP A 35 10.51 10.87 2.39
CA TRP A 35 10.23 11.59 1.15
C TRP A 35 11.49 12.25 0.57
N PRO A 36 12.51 11.48 0.16
CA PRO A 36 13.64 12.04 -0.56
C PRO A 36 13.17 12.65 -1.89
N MET A 37 13.82 13.70 -2.37
CA MET A 37 13.38 14.47 -3.54
C MET A 37 12.95 13.58 -4.72
N GLY A 38 11.65 13.64 -5.08
CA GLY A 38 11.07 12.93 -6.23
C GLY A 38 10.79 11.43 -6.02
N MET A 39 11.00 10.88 -4.82
CA MET A 39 10.82 9.45 -4.53
C MET A 39 10.12 9.24 -3.18
N VAL A 40 9.69 8.01 -2.95
CA VAL A 40 9.20 7.52 -1.65
C VAL A 40 10.18 6.49 -1.13
N GLY A 41 10.78 6.76 0.03
CA GLY A 41 11.56 5.81 0.79
C GLY A 41 10.63 4.99 1.68
N LEU A 42 10.72 3.66 1.60
CA LEU A 42 9.95 2.71 2.38
C LEU A 42 10.90 1.85 3.21
N VAL A 43 10.52 1.54 4.44
CA VAL A 43 11.16 0.47 5.23
C VAL A 43 10.16 -0.67 5.38
N ILE A 44 10.44 -1.81 4.76
CA ILE A 44 9.56 -2.99 4.78
C ILE A 44 10.32 -4.15 5.41
N ASP A 45 9.84 -4.65 6.55
CA ASP A 45 10.52 -5.68 7.36
C ASP A 45 12.03 -5.38 7.57
N GLY A 46 12.36 -4.11 7.85
CA GLY A 46 13.73 -3.64 8.01
C GLY A 46 14.54 -3.44 6.71
N MET A 47 13.97 -3.72 5.53
CA MET A 47 14.59 -3.44 4.23
C MET A 47 14.28 -2.01 3.78
N ASN A 48 15.32 -1.23 3.45
CA ASN A 48 15.17 0.11 2.90
C ASN A 48 15.00 0.05 1.38
N LEU A 49 13.91 0.60 0.86
CA LEU A 49 13.58 0.68 -0.57
C LEU A 49 13.29 2.12 -0.96
N GLY A 50 13.76 2.54 -2.13
CA GLY A 50 13.39 3.81 -2.74
C GLY A 50 12.62 3.57 -4.02
N LEU A 51 11.42 4.14 -4.14
CA LEU A 51 10.53 3.93 -5.28
C LEU A 51 10.06 5.25 -5.89
N PRO A 52 9.78 5.29 -7.21
CA PRO A 52 9.04 6.37 -7.82
C PRO A 52 7.66 6.52 -7.16
N ARG A 53 7.19 7.77 -7.02
CA ARG A 53 5.89 8.11 -6.42
C ARG A 53 4.71 7.43 -7.12
N GLU A 54 4.79 7.31 -8.44
CA GLU A 54 3.76 6.72 -9.31
C GLU A 54 3.84 5.19 -9.41
N LYS A 55 4.75 4.55 -8.65
CA LYS A 55 4.81 3.09 -8.62
C LYS A 55 3.59 2.55 -7.87
N PRO A 56 2.77 1.67 -8.47
CA PRO A 56 1.67 1.03 -7.75
C PRO A 56 2.22 0.12 -6.65
N ILE A 57 1.46 0.03 -5.56
CA ILE A 57 1.71 -0.90 -4.46
C ILE A 57 0.53 -1.85 -4.35
N GLU A 58 0.80 -3.09 -3.96
CA GLU A 58 -0.24 -4.07 -3.65
C GLU A 58 -0.40 -4.15 -2.15
N LEU A 59 -1.65 -4.12 -1.68
CA LEU A 59 -1.98 -4.23 -0.27
C LEU A 59 -2.78 -5.50 -0.06
N THR A 60 -2.56 -6.17 1.08
CA THR A 60 -3.40 -7.30 1.46
C THR A 60 -4.78 -6.79 1.87
N ALA A 61 -5.81 -7.65 1.79
CA ALA A 61 -7.15 -7.29 2.26
C ALA A 61 -7.16 -6.93 3.77
N GLU A 62 -6.33 -7.60 4.57
CA GLU A 62 -6.13 -7.29 5.98
C GLU A 62 -5.47 -5.92 6.15
N GLY A 63 -4.36 -5.66 5.44
CA GLY A 63 -3.66 -4.39 5.48
C GLY A 63 -4.53 -3.20 5.03
N LEU A 64 -5.37 -3.39 4.01
CA LEU A 64 -6.36 -2.38 3.60
C LEU A 64 -7.35 -2.07 4.73
N ARG A 65 -7.90 -3.10 5.38
CA ARG A 65 -8.84 -2.91 6.48
C ARG A 65 -8.21 -2.14 7.63
N ASP A 66 -6.99 -2.53 8.02
CA ASP A 66 -6.27 -1.87 9.11
C ASP A 66 -5.99 -0.41 8.78
N TRP A 67 -5.55 -0.11 7.56
CA TRP A 67 -5.32 1.27 7.14
C TRP A 67 -6.62 2.10 7.08
N ILE A 68 -7.71 1.56 6.52
CA ILE A 68 -9.00 2.24 6.43
C ILE A 68 -9.49 2.71 7.81
N LEU A 69 -9.24 1.92 8.87
CA LEU A 69 -9.67 2.25 10.23
C LEU A 69 -8.94 3.47 10.80
N VAL A 70 -7.72 3.73 10.36
CA VAL A 70 -6.86 4.81 10.87
C VAL A 70 -6.69 5.98 9.90
N GLU A 71 -7.03 5.82 8.62
CA GLU A 71 -6.81 6.84 7.58
C GLU A 71 -7.72 8.05 7.77
N SER A 72 -7.18 9.24 8.09
CA SER A 72 -7.96 10.46 8.31
C SER A 72 -8.48 11.16 7.05
N ASP A 73 -7.83 11.01 5.90
CA ASP A 73 -8.21 11.64 4.63
C ASP A 73 -9.42 10.92 4.01
N PRO A 74 -10.58 11.58 3.86
CA PRO A 74 -11.78 10.93 3.33
C PRO A 74 -11.65 10.51 1.86
N GLU A 75 -10.88 11.23 1.04
CA GLU A 75 -10.68 10.88 -0.36
C GLU A 75 -9.82 9.63 -0.49
N LEU A 76 -8.71 9.59 0.25
CA LEU A 76 -7.85 8.41 0.29
C LEU A 76 -8.57 7.21 0.90
N ARG A 77 -9.30 7.39 2.00
CA ARG A 77 -10.12 6.35 2.62
C ARG A 77 -11.15 5.78 1.63
N GLY A 78 -11.77 6.63 0.81
CA GLY A 78 -12.66 6.20 -0.28
C GLY A 78 -11.95 5.29 -1.28
N ARG A 79 -10.75 5.67 -1.74
CA ARG A 79 -9.94 4.83 -2.64
C ARG A 79 -9.57 3.48 -2.03
N LEU A 80 -9.22 3.45 -0.74
CA LEU A 80 -8.89 2.20 -0.04
C LEU A 80 -10.11 1.27 0.07
N LEU A 81 -11.30 1.82 0.31
CA LEU A 81 -12.56 1.06 0.33
C LEU A 81 -12.89 0.48 -1.05
N ASP A 82 -12.72 1.27 -2.12
CA ASP A 82 -12.92 0.79 -3.50
C ASP A 82 -11.97 -0.35 -3.85
N GLU A 83 -10.70 -0.24 -3.44
CA GLU A 83 -9.69 -1.27 -3.66
C GLU A 83 -9.98 -2.55 -2.86
N LEU A 84 -10.45 -2.43 -1.61
CA LEU A 84 -10.91 -3.56 -0.81
C LEU A 84 -12.10 -4.25 -1.49
N GLY A 85 -13.08 -3.47 -1.98
CA GLY A 85 -14.23 -4.00 -2.72
C GLY A 85 -13.83 -4.77 -3.97
N ARG A 86 -12.82 -4.28 -4.71
CA ARG A 86 -12.25 -4.97 -5.87
C ARG A 86 -11.64 -6.32 -5.50
N LEU A 87 -10.81 -6.38 -4.46
CA LEU A 87 -10.15 -7.62 -4.02
C LEU A 87 -11.17 -8.67 -3.55
N GLU A 88 -12.20 -8.24 -2.82
CA GLU A 88 -13.26 -9.15 -2.37
C GLU A 88 -14.10 -9.66 -3.55
N ALA A 89 -14.40 -8.81 -4.54
CA ALA A 89 -15.12 -9.22 -5.75
C ALA A 89 -14.33 -10.23 -6.60
N GLU A 90 -13.01 -10.03 -6.73
CA GLU A 90 -12.12 -10.98 -7.43
C GLU A 90 -12.05 -12.33 -6.72
N ARG A 91 -12.08 -12.33 -5.39
CA ARG A 91 -12.14 -13.57 -4.59
C ARG A 91 -13.46 -14.32 -4.81
N VAL A 92 -14.60 -13.63 -4.76
CA VAL A 92 -15.92 -14.26 -4.93
C VAL A 92 -16.15 -14.74 -6.36
N GLY A 93 -15.61 -14.04 -7.37
CA GLY A 93 -15.71 -14.46 -8.78
C GLY A 93 -14.83 -15.65 -9.17
N ALA A 94 -13.91 -16.07 -8.29
CA ALA A 94 -13.03 -17.21 -8.49
C ALA A 94 -13.55 -18.52 -7.83
N GLU A 95 -14.64 -18.43 -7.06
CA GLU A 95 -15.38 -19.55 -6.45
C GLU A 95 -16.59 -19.96 -7.28
#